data_AF-A0A2E2I904-F1
#
_entry.id   AF-A0A2E2I904-F1
#
_cell.length_a   1.000
_cell.length_b   1.000
_cell.length_c   1.000
_cell.angle_alpha   90.00
_cell.angle_beta   90.00
_cell.angle_gamma   90.00
#
_symmetry.space_group_name_H-M   'P 1'
#
loop_
_entity.id
_entity.type
_entity.pdbx_description
1 polymer ?
#
loop_
_entity_poly.entity_id
_entity_poly.type
_entity_poly.pdbx_seq_one_letter_code
_entity_poly.pdbx_strand_id
1 'polypeptide(L)'
;MRRNKMGISMGDENWAEVKDIAFLHESGVSPEKIAKVKKISIEKVNRILGNLDELVAKRKKMNIVQDIGNQNPWKEELPPEEILDLMAERLEAEDRQDGARTVPSRPIAAVDRSDRVGEDRKMVDRLAGEEAASKVSKPLKEVVEAATIEQRIRSRKDWDETISDVSEMLDDDLDL
;
A
#
# COMPACT_ATOMS: atom_id res chain seq x y z
N MET A 1 12.56 -39.98 -22.88
CA MET A 1 13.47 -39.43 -23.91
C MET A 1 13.92 -38.04 -23.48
N ARG A 2 15.17 -37.89 -23.02
CA ARG A 2 15.76 -36.60 -22.65
C ARG A 2 16.20 -35.91 -23.94
N ARG A 3 15.61 -34.75 -24.27
CA ARG A 3 16.06 -33.92 -25.39
C ARG A 3 17.40 -33.30 -25.01
N ASN A 4 18.43 -33.64 -25.79
CA ASN A 4 19.76 -33.07 -25.72
C ASN A 4 19.66 -31.55 -25.96
N LYS A 5 19.80 -30.72 -24.91
CA LYS A 5 19.99 -29.28 -25.07
C LYS A 5 21.47 -29.05 -25.39
N MET A 6 21.81 -28.95 -26.69
CA MET A 6 23.08 -28.36 -27.09
C MET A 6 23.09 -26.91 -26.59
N GLY A 7 23.98 -26.62 -25.64
CA GLY A 7 24.29 -25.26 -25.23
C GLY A 7 24.97 -24.55 -26.39
N ILE A 8 24.20 -23.74 -27.11
CA ILE A 8 24.72 -22.75 -28.05
C ILE A 8 24.53 -21.40 -27.36
N SER A 9 25.62 -20.67 -27.15
CA SER A 9 25.60 -19.33 -26.56
C SER A 9 24.75 -18.40 -27.42
N MET A 10 23.58 -18.00 -26.91
CA MET A 10 22.69 -17.03 -27.56
C MET A 10 23.23 -15.62 -27.29
N GLY A 11 24.00 -15.08 -28.23
CA GLY A 11 24.46 -13.69 -28.20
C GLY A 11 23.37 -12.73 -28.68
N ASP A 12 23.17 -11.65 -27.92
CA ASP A 12 22.61 -10.35 -28.32
C ASP A 12 21.48 -10.36 -29.36
N GLU A 13 20.42 -11.14 -29.11
CA GLU A 13 19.19 -10.96 -29.89
C GLU A 13 18.57 -9.60 -29.51
N ASN A 14 18.41 -8.72 -30.51
CA ASN A 14 17.81 -7.39 -30.33
C ASN A 14 16.42 -7.51 -29.69
N TRP A 15 16.30 -7.06 -28.44
CA TRP A 15 15.07 -7.19 -27.64
C TRP A 15 13.85 -6.50 -28.26
N ALA A 16 14.06 -5.46 -29.06
CA ALA A 16 12.98 -4.82 -29.81
C ALA A 16 12.41 -5.77 -30.88
N GLU A 17 13.27 -6.53 -31.57
CA GLU A 17 12.83 -7.55 -32.53
C GLU A 17 12.07 -8.69 -31.85
N VAL A 18 12.56 -9.15 -30.70
CA VAL A 18 11.92 -10.23 -29.92
C VAL A 18 10.51 -9.82 -29.47
N LYS A 19 10.36 -8.60 -28.93
CA LYS A 19 9.06 -8.04 -28.54
C LYS A 19 8.10 -7.91 -29.70
N ASP A 20 8.57 -7.38 -30.82
CA ASP A 20 7.74 -7.17 -32.00
C ASP A 20 7.24 -8.50 -32.57
N ILE A 21 8.11 -9.52 -32.61
CA ILE A 21 7.74 -10.86 -33.08
C ILE A 21 6.73 -11.51 -32.13
N ALA A 22 6.97 -11.43 -30.82
CA ALA A 22 6.06 -11.96 -29.81
C ALA A 22 4.68 -11.27 -29.89
N PHE A 23 4.65 -9.95 -29.96
CA PHE A 23 3.44 -9.16 -30.07
C PHE A 23 2.63 -9.48 -31.34
N LEU A 24 3.30 -9.58 -32.50
CA LEU A 24 2.62 -9.92 -33.75
C LEU A 24 2.04 -11.34 -33.72
N HIS A 25 2.75 -12.29 -33.11
CA HIS A 25 2.28 -13.66 -32.96
C HIS A 25 1.08 -13.75 -32.01
N GLU A 26 1.12 -13.04 -30.86
CA GLU A 26 -0.02 -12.93 -29.93
C GLU A 26 -1.24 -12.24 -30.56
N SER A 27 -1.01 -11.30 -31.48
CA SER A 27 -2.06 -10.64 -32.26
C SER A 27 -2.65 -11.52 -33.38
N GLY A 28 -2.23 -12.79 -33.48
CA GLY A 28 -2.76 -13.76 -34.45
C GLY A 28 -2.12 -13.71 -35.84
N VAL A 29 -0.98 -13.03 -36.01
CA VAL A 29 -0.24 -13.00 -37.27
C VAL A 29 0.58 -14.28 -37.41
N SER A 30 0.47 -14.96 -38.56
CA SER A 30 1.24 -16.19 -38.80
C SER A 30 2.76 -15.93 -38.84
N PRO A 31 3.61 -16.86 -38.37
CA PRO A 31 5.07 -16.72 -38.42
C PRO A 31 5.63 -16.41 -39.82
N GLU A 32 5.02 -16.97 -40.86
CA GLU A 32 5.36 -16.70 -42.27
C GLU A 32 5.15 -15.23 -42.64
N LYS A 33 4.04 -14.65 -42.19
CA LYS A 33 3.70 -13.25 -42.45
C LYS A 33 4.58 -12.31 -41.63
N ILE A 34 4.94 -12.69 -40.40
CA ILE A 34 5.91 -11.96 -39.56
C ILE A 34 7.29 -11.93 -40.22
N ALA A 35 7.78 -13.09 -40.69
CA ALA A 35 9.05 -13.21 -41.41
C ALA A 35 9.11 -12.28 -42.63
N LYS A 36 8.01 -12.25 -43.41
CA LYS A 36 7.89 -11.38 -44.59
C LYS A 36 7.86 -9.89 -44.24
N VAL A 37 7.09 -9.50 -43.21
CA VAL A 37 6.93 -8.09 -42.80
C VAL A 37 8.22 -7.54 -42.17
N LYS A 38 8.87 -8.33 -41.32
CA LYS A 38 10.10 -7.92 -40.62
C LYS A 38 11.36 -8.17 -41.45
N LYS A 39 11.25 -8.83 -42.62
CA LYS A 39 12.37 -9.25 -43.48
C LYS A 39 13.38 -10.12 -42.72
N ILE A 40 12.87 -11.05 -41.92
CA ILE A 40 13.65 -11.98 -41.10
C ILE A 40 13.41 -13.40 -41.62
N SER A 41 14.38 -14.31 -41.49
CA SER A 41 14.18 -15.72 -41.83
C SER A 41 13.13 -16.36 -40.93
N ILE A 42 12.30 -17.24 -41.50
CA ILE A 42 11.24 -17.95 -40.77
C ILE A 42 11.82 -18.83 -39.65
N GLU A 43 13.02 -19.39 -39.86
CA GLU A 43 13.76 -20.17 -38.87
C GLU A 43 14.11 -19.33 -37.63
N LYS A 44 14.52 -18.07 -37.83
CA LYS A 44 14.83 -17.16 -36.71
C LYS A 44 13.55 -16.78 -35.95
N VAL A 45 12.43 -16.55 -36.64
CA VAL A 45 11.12 -16.28 -36.00
C VAL A 45 10.68 -17.46 -35.13
N ASN A 46 10.73 -18.69 -35.67
CA ASN A 46 10.35 -19.89 -34.92
C ASN A 46 11.29 -20.17 -33.74
N ARG A 47 12.58 -19.88 -33.88
CA ARG A 47 13.57 -20.00 -32.80
C ARG A 47 13.28 -19.03 -31.65
N ILE A 48 12.89 -17.79 -31.96
CA ILE A 48 12.54 -16.77 -30.95
C ILE A 48 11.26 -17.19 -30.22
N LEU A 49 10.21 -17.58 -30.95
CA LEU A 49 8.94 -18.02 -30.36
C LEU A 49 9.12 -19.28 -29.49
N GLY A 50 9.97 -20.22 -29.91
CA GLY A 50 10.24 -21.44 -29.15
C GLY A 50 11.06 -21.25 -27.87
N ASN A 51 11.81 -20.13 -27.75
CA ASN A 51 12.66 -19.82 -26.60
C ASN A 51 12.21 -18.55 -25.85
N LEU A 52 10.99 -18.05 -26.12
CA LEU A 52 10.50 -16.78 -25.59
C LEU A 52 10.56 -16.73 -24.05
N ASP A 53 10.15 -17.81 -23.40
CA ASP A 53 10.16 -17.91 -21.92
C ASP A 53 11.58 -17.83 -21.34
N GLU A 54 12.55 -18.47 -21.99
CA GLU A 54 13.95 -18.43 -21.56
C GLU A 54 14.57 -17.04 -21.79
N LEU A 55 14.19 -16.36 -22.89
CA LEU A 55 14.60 -14.97 -23.18
C LEU A 55 14.01 -13.97 -22.19
N VAL A 56 12.73 -14.15 -21.82
CA VAL A 56 12.05 -13.32 -20.82
C VAL A 56 12.63 -13.56 -19.42
N ALA A 57 12.92 -14.82 -19.05
CA ALA A 57 13.48 -15.18 -17.75
C ALA A 57 14.93 -14.68 -17.55
N LYS A 58 15.75 -14.69 -18.61
CA LYS A 58 17.12 -14.13 -18.57
C LYS A 58 17.15 -12.61 -18.42
N ARG A 59 16.05 -11.92 -18.71
CA ARG A 59 15.96 -10.48 -18.47
C ARG A 59 15.83 -10.23 -16.97
N LYS A 60 16.86 -9.61 -16.38
CA LYS A 60 16.77 -9.04 -15.03
C LYS A 60 15.63 -8.00 -15.05
N LYS A 61 14.50 -8.31 -14.42
CA LYS A 61 13.40 -7.36 -14.24
C LYS A 61 13.89 -6.29 -13.27
N MET A 62 14.30 -5.13 -13.78
CA MET A 62 14.54 -3.96 -12.92
C MET A 62 13.21 -3.55 -12.29
N ASN A 63 13.13 -3.61 -10.97
CA ASN A 63 11.99 -3.11 -10.24
C ASN A 63 12.19 -1.61 -10.00
N ILE A 64 11.56 -0.78 -10.83
CA ILE A 64 11.68 0.68 -10.80
C ILE A 64 11.32 1.24 -9.41
N VAL A 65 10.34 0.64 -8.73
CA VAL A 65 9.93 1.04 -7.37
C VAL A 65 11.04 0.74 -6.36
N GLN A 66 11.79 -0.36 -6.53
CA GLN A 66 12.94 -0.66 -5.67
C GLN A 66 14.13 0.26 -5.97
N ASP A 67 14.40 0.58 -7.24
CA ASP A 67 15.50 1.48 -7.62
C ASP A 67 15.29 2.91 -7.11
N ILE A 68 14.05 3.41 -7.16
CA ILE A 68 13.71 4.76 -6.69
C ILE A 68 13.43 4.78 -5.19
N GLY A 69 12.76 3.75 -4.67
CA GLY A 69 12.34 3.70 -3.27
C GLY A 69 13.46 3.34 -2.30
N ASN A 70 14.55 2.74 -2.78
CA ASN A 70 15.67 2.33 -1.95
C ASN A 70 16.96 3.08 -2.29
N GLN A 71 16.92 4.39 -2.09
CA GLN A 71 18.08 5.28 -2.23
C GLN A 71 18.88 5.43 -0.93
N ASN A 72 18.61 4.60 0.09
CA ASN A 72 19.35 4.68 1.34
C ASN A 72 20.81 4.22 1.11
N PRO A 73 21.81 5.11 1.27
CA PRO A 73 23.22 4.75 1.09
C PRO A 73 23.72 3.79 2.17
N TRP A 74 23.01 3.69 3.30
CA TRP A 74 23.36 2.86 4.46
C TRP A 74 22.49 1.59 4.55
N LYS A 75 21.97 1.11 3.42
CA LYS A 75 21.11 -0.08 3.38
C LYS A 75 21.89 -1.35 3.70
N GLU A 76 23.07 -1.50 3.12
CA GLU A 76 23.90 -2.71 3.23
C GLU A 76 25.11 -2.50 4.15
N GLU A 77 25.40 -1.24 4.52
CA GLU A 77 26.54 -0.85 5.35
C GLU A 77 26.13 0.25 6.34
N LEU A 78 26.78 0.28 7.51
CA LEU A 78 26.51 1.29 8.51
C LEU A 78 27.06 2.67 8.08
N PRO A 79 26.44 3.78 8.51
CA PRO A 79 27.03 5.10 8.39
C PRO A 79 28.40 5.19 9.09
N PRO A 80 29.28 6.12 8.67
CA PRO A 80 30.49 6.47 9.40
C PRO A 80 30.21 6.85 10.86
N GLU A 81 31.18 6.60 11.74
CA GLU A 81 31.07 6.81 13.20
C GLU A 81 30.67 8.26 13.56
N GLU A 82 31.23 9.25 12.87
CA GLU A 82 30.86 10.67 13.04
C GLU A 82 29.37 10.94 12.81
N ILE A 83 28.76 10.24 11.84
CA ILE A 83 27.33 10.36 11.54
C ILE A 83 26.49 9.67 12.61
N LEU A 84 26.97 8.52 13.12
CA LEU A 84 26.30 7.80 14.19
C LEU A 84 26.26 8.62 15.48
N ASP A 85 27.35 9.31 15.82
CA ASP A 85 27.42 10.17 17.00
C ASP A 85 26.46 11.36 16.89
N LEU A 86 26.41 12.01 15.72
CA LEU A 86 25.45 13.08 15.43
C LEU A 86 23.99 12.60 15.52
N MET A 87 23.71 11.37 15.07
CA MET A 87 22.38 10.77 15.20
C MET A 87 22.04 10.48 16.66
N ALA A 88 22.99 9.94 17.43
CA ALA A 88 22.83 9.62 18.84
C ALA A 88 22.61 10.89 19.68
N GLU A 89 23.36 11.97 19.41
CA GLU A 89 23.21 13.25 20.09
C GLU A 89 21.83 13.89 19.82
N ARG A 90 21.26 13.67 18.63
CA ARG A 90 19.94 14.17 18.24
C ARG A 90 18.79 13.29 18.74
N LEU A 91 19.08 12.06 19.18
CA LEU A 91 18.11 11.17 19.79
C LEU A 91 17.98 11.55 21.27
N GLU A 92 16.91 12.26 21.62
CA GLU A 92 16.56 12.44 23.03
C GLU A 92 16.22 11.06 23.61
N ALA A 93 17.02 10.63 24.59
CA ALA A 93 16.67 9.49 25.44
C ALA A 93 15.51 9.92 26.33
N GLU A 94 14.28 9.80 25.83
CA GLU A 94 13.11 9.86 26.70
C GLU A 94 13.18 8.65 27.64
N ASP A 95 13.21 8.90 28.95
CA ASP A 95 12.90 7.92 29.98
C ASP A 95 11.41 7.55 29.89
N ARG A 96 11.04 6.89 28.79
CA ARG A 96 9.69 6.43 28.54
C ARG A 96 9.45 5.21 29.40
N GLN A 97 8.77 5.41 30.53
CA GLN A 97 8.25 4.32 31.36
C GLN A 97 7.00 3.72 30.71
N ASP A 98 7.16 3.18 29.50
CA ASP A 98 6.09 2.48 28.80
C ASP A 98 5.74 1.20 29.59
N GLY A 99 4.53 1.14 30.15
CA GLY A 99 4.03 -0.05 30.87
C GLY A 99 4.32 -0.09 32.37
N ALA A 100 4.68 1.02 33.01
CA ALA A 100 4.66 1.10 34.46
C ALA A 100 3.24 0.82 35.00
N ARG A 101 3.14 -0.10 35.98
CA ARG A 101 1.84 -0.44 36.59
C ARG A 101 1.35 0.76 37.39
N THR A 102 0.10 1.16 37.19
CA THR A 102 -0.54 2.18 38.01
C THR A 102 -0.63 1.70 39.46
N VAL A 103 -0.40 2.60 40.41
CA VAL A 103 -0.57 2.34 41.84
C VAL A 103 -1.99 2.75 42.21
N PRO A 104 -2.89 1.82 42.61
CA PRO A 104 -4.31 2.13 42.80
C PRO A 104 -4.60 3.21 43.86
N SER A 105 -3.69 3.40 44.83
CA SER A 105 -3.85 4.37 45.92
C SER A 105 -3.39 5.79 45.57
N ARG A 106 -2.95 6.04 44.33
CA ARG A 106 -2.54 7.38 43.88
C ARG A 106 -3.50 7.90 42.81
N PRO A 107 -3.90 9.19 42.87
CA PRO A 107 -4.65 9.82 41.80
C PRO A 107 -3.92 9.69 40.46
N ILE A 108 -4.65 9.25 39.43
CA ILE A 108 -4.11 9.11 38.08
C ILE A 108 -4.20 10.48 37.40
N ALA A 109 -3.07 11.02 36.98
CA ALA A 109 -3.04 12.27 36.23
C ALA A 109 -3.76 12.10 34.88
N ALA A 110 -4.58 13.09 34.52
CA ALA A 110 -5.20 13.14 33.20
C ALA A 110 -4.11 13.17 32.12
N VAL A 111 -4.18 12.21 31.19
CA VAL A 111 -3.25 12.13 30.07
C VAL A 111 -3.75 13.04 28.97
N ASP A 112 -2.89 13.93 28.46
CA ASP A 112 -3.20 14.69 27.24
C ASP A 112 -3.34 13.72 26.06
N ARG A 113 -4.46 13.85 25.34
CA ARG A 113 -4.79 13.05 24.15
C ARG A 113 -5.00 13.94 22.93
N SER A 114 -4.58 15.19 23.00
CA SER A 114 -4.73 16.18 21.92
C SER A 114 -4.01 15.78 20.63
N ASP A 115 -2.90 15.05 20.76
CA ASP A 115 -2.09 14.47 19.67
C ASP A 115 -2.77 13.28 18.99
N ARG A 116 -3.66 12.59 19.69
CA ARG A 116 -4.54 11.54 19.15
C ARG A 116 -5.69 12.21 18.41
N VAL A 117 -5.35 12.83 17.28
CA VAL A 117 -6.33 13.23 16.28
C VAL A 117 -7.04 11.95 15.85
N GLY A 118 -8.18 11.67 16.46
CA GLY A 118 -8.98 10.48 16.18
C GLY A 118 -9.35 10.42 14.70
N GLU A 119 -10.01 9.33 14.31
CA GLU A 119 -10.58 9.17 12.98
C GLU A 119 -11.35 10.43 12.56
N ASP A 120 -11.14 10.93 11.32
CA ASP A 120 -11.85 12.10 10.81
C ASP A 120 -13.34 11.79 10.71
N ARG A 121 -14.06 12.17 11.76
CA ARG A 121 -15.49 11.90 11.92
C ARG A 121 -16.30 12.46 10.76
N LYS A 122 -15.90 13.61 10.19
CA LYS A 122 -16.61 14.22 9.06
C LYS A 122 -16.44 13.38 7.80
N MET A 123 -15.23 12.89 7.53
CA MET A 123 -14.96 12.01 6.40
C MET A 123 -15.75 10.69 6.51
N VAL A 124 -15.76 10.08 7.70
CA VAL A 124 -16.46 8.80 7.93
C VAL A 124 -17.97 8.95 7.79
N ASP A 125 -18.54 10.01 8.34
CA ASP A 125 -19.98 10.26 8.22
C ASP A 125 -20.38 10.51 6.78
N ARG A 126 -19.55 11.23 6.01
CA ARG A 126 -19.76 11.42 4.58
C ARG A 126 -19.73 10.10 3.83
N LEU A 127 -18.74 9.24 4.07
CA LEU A 127 -18.64 7.94 3.42
C LEU A 127 -19.88 7.07 3.73
N ALA A 128 -20.32 7.06 4.99
CA ALA A 128 -21.53 6.34 5.39
C ALA A 128 -22.80 6.92 4.74
N GLY A 129 -22.89 8.24 4.62
CA GLY A 129 -23.98 8.93 3.92
C GLY A 129 -24.02 8.61 2.42
N GLU A 130 -22.86 8.66 1.75
CA GLU A 130 -22.72 8.30 0.34
C GLU A 130 -23.06 6.81 0.09
N GLU A 131 -22.65 5.92 1.00
CA GLU A 131 -23.02 4.50 0.94
C GLU A 131 -24.54 4.30 1.09
N ALA A 132 -25.18 4.98 2.04
CA ALA A 132 -26.62 4.94 2.22
C ALA A 132 -27.36 5.49 0.99
N ALA A 133 -26.92 6.64 0.45
CA ALA A 133 -27.49 7.25 -0.75
C ALA A 133 -27.30 6.40 -2.01
N SER A 134 -26.23 5.59 -2.09
CA SER A 134 -25.99 4.69 -3.23
C SER A 134 -27.10 3.65 -3.42
N LYS A 135 -27.80 3.30 -2.33
CA LYS A 135 -28.85 2.27 -2.28
C LYS A 135 -30.24 2.81 -2.67
N VAL A 136 -30.38 4.11 -2.92
CA VAL A 136 -31.67 4.77 -3.15
C VAL A 136 -31.73 5.43 -4.54
N SER A 137 -32.95 5.69 -5.03
CA SER A 137 -33.19 6.36 -6.31
C SER A 137 -32.60 7.78 -6.34
N LYS A 138 -32.19 8.23 -7.54
CA LYS A 138 -31.50 9.53 -7.76
C LYS A 138 -32.16 10.73 -7.06
N PRO A 139 -33.50 10.90 -7.07
CA PRO A 139 -34.15 12.05 -6.42
C PRO A 139 -34.00 12.07 -4.90
N LEU A 140 -33.77 10.93 -4.26
CA LEU A 140 -33.73 10.80 -2.80
C LEU A 140 -32.30 10.77 -2.25
N LYS A 141 -31.27 10.73 -3.11
CA LYS A 141 -29.87 10.56 -2.70
C LYS A 141 -29.41 11.63 -1.72
N GLU A 142 -29.62 12.89 -2.06
CA GLU A 142 -29.18 14.04 -1.26
C GLU A 142 -29.87 14.06 0.11
N VAL A 143 -31.18 13.76 0.15
CA VAL A 143 -31.96 13.71 1.39
C VAL A 143 -31.48 12.57 2.28
N VAL A 144 -31.22 11.39 1.71
CA VAL A 144 -30.77 10.21 2.45
C VAL A 144 -29.35 10.39 2.98
N GLU A 145 -28.45 10.97 2.18
CA GLU A 145 -27.08 11.31 2.62
C GLU A 145 -27.11 12.26 3.82
N ALA A 146 -27.82 13.39 3.69
CA ALA A 146 -27.92 14.40 4.73
C ALA A 146 -28.56 13.83 6.02
N ALA A 147 -29.67 13.09 5.89
CA ALA A 147 -30.34 12.47 7.03
C ALA A 147 -29.45 11.44 7.76
N THR A 148 -28.67 10.66 7.00
CA THR A 148 -27.75 9.67 7.57
C THR A 148 -26.63 10.35 8.37
N ILE A 149 -26.07 11.44 7.84
CA ILE A 149 -25.04 12.23 8.53
C ILE A 149 -25.61 12.84 9.81
N GLU A 150 -26.78 13.48 9.73
CA GLU A 150 -27.43 14.12 10.89
C GLU A 150 -27.77 13.10 11.98
N GLN A 151 -28.29 11.93 11.61
CA GLN A 151 -28.58 10.85 12.55
C GLN A 151 -27.32 10.39 13.29
N ARG A 152 -26.18 10.26 12.61
CA ARG A 152 -24.91 9.85 13.23
C ARG A 152 -24.37 10.92 14.17
N ILE A 153 -24.51 12.20 13.81
CA ILE A 153 -24.15 13.32 14.69
C ILE A 153 -25.00 13.32 15.95
N ARG A 154 -26.33 13.19 15.80
CA ARG A 154 -27.25 13.12 16.94
C ARG A 154 -26.94 11.93 17.84
N SER A 155 -26.76 10.74 17.26
CA SER A 155 -26.47 9.53 18.03
C SER A 155 -25.22 9.69 18.91
N ARG A 156 -24.17 10.34 18.41
CA ARG A 156 -22.96 10.61 19.22
C ARG A 156 -23.24 11.59 20.35
N LYS A 157 -24.02 12.64 20.10
CA LYS A 157 -24.41 13.59 21.14
C LYS A 157 -25.20 12.90 22.25
N ASP A 158 -26.15 12.03 21.88
CA ASP A 158 -26.95 11.26 22.84
C ASP A 158 -26.06 10.32 23.68
N TRP A 159 -25.02 9.73 23.06
CA TRP A 159 -24.03 8.93 23.79
C TRP A 159 -23.17 9.77 24.74
N ASP A 160 -22.72 10.95 24.32
CA ASP A 160 -21.94 11.85 25.17
C ASP A 160 -22.75 12.31 26.40
N GLU A 161 -24.05 12.58 26.22
CA GLU A 161 -25.00 12.89 27.30
C GLU A 161 -25.17 11.70 28.25
N THR A 162 -25.43 10.50 27.70
CA THR A 162 -25.55 9.27 28.51
C THR A 162 -24.28 8.98 29.32
N ILE A 163 -23.10 9.20 28.74
CA ILE A 163 -21.83 9.03 29.45
C ILE A 163 -21.68 10.06 30.57
N SER A 164 -22.08 11.32 30.33
CA SER A 164 -22.07 12.37 31.34
C SER A 164 -22.96 12.01 32.52
N ASP A 165 -24.20 11.55 32.26
CA ASP A 165 -25.14 11.15 33.30
C ASP A 165 -24.58 9.98 34.14
N VAL A 166 -23.97 8.99 33.51
CA VAL A 166 -23.33 7.87 34.21
C VAL A 166 -22.11 8.34 35.02
N SER A 167 -21.33 9.30 34.52
CA SER A 167 -20.21 9.88 35.26
C SER A 167 -20.68 10.59 36.52
N GLU A 168 -21.73 11.41 36.40
CA GLU A 168 -22.34 12.11 37.55
C GLU A 168 -22.83 11.12 38.62
N MET A 169 -23.51 10.05 38.20
CA MET A 169 -23.94 8.99 39.12
C MET A 169 -22.78 8.30 39.84
N LEU A 170 -21.63 8.13 39.19
CA LEU A 170 -20.46 7.49 39.79
C LEU A 170 -19.66 8.44 40.67
N ASP A 171 -19.62 9.73 40.34
CA ASP A 171 -18.90 10.74 41.11
C ASP A 171 -19.62 11.02 42.46
N ASP A 172 -20.95 10.99 42.50
CA ASP A 172 -21.75 11.16 43.74
C ASP A 172 -21.60 9.98 44.73
N ASP A 173 -21.27 8.77 44.26
CA ASP A 173 -21.07 7.57 45.08
C ASP A 173 -19.62 7.45 45.61
N LEU A 174 -18.71 8.35 45.24
CA LEU A 174 -17.27 8.32 45.52
C LEU A 174 -16.75 9.45 46.43
N ASP A 175 -17.63 10.09 47.20
CA ASP A 175 -17.27 10.98 48.32
C ASP A 175 -16.79 10.17 49.55
N LEU A 176 -15.58 9.57 49.46
CA LEU A 176 -14.85 8.90 50.56
C LEU A 176 -13.59 9.67 51.00
#